data_AF-A0A9D6PEP8-F1
#
_entry.id   AF-A0A9D6PEP8-F1
#
_cell.length_a   1.000
_cell.length_b   1.000
_cell.length_c   1.000
_cell.angle_alpha   90.00
_cell.angle_beta   90.00
_cell.angle_gamma   90.00
#
_symmetry.space_group_name_H-M   'P 1'
#
loop_
_entity.id
_entity.type
_entity.pdbx_description
1 polymer ?
#
loop_
_entity_poly.entity_id
_entity_poly.type
_entity_poly.pdbx_seq_one_letter_code
_entity_poly.pdbx_strand_id
1 'polypeptide(L)'
;MEGQNSKDKRKLHREVLKQMITLATSGFGLVAALAWNNVIQELVNNYIKKYVSVGSGIISLIIYAIIITILAVSITYQLTKLKDKIDN
;
A
#
# COMPACT_ATOMS: atom_id res chain seq x y z
N MET A 1 41.86 7.68 -22.60
CA MET A 1 40.73 8.56 -22.22
C MET A 1 39.36 7.92 -22.49
N GLU A 2 39.27 6.78 -23.20
CA GLU A 2 37.98 6.12 -23.53
C GLU A 2 37.34 5.32 -22.37
N GLY A 3 38.14 4.87 -21.39
CA GLY A 3 37.66 4.06 -20.26
C GLY A 3 36.75 4.81 -19.26
N GLN A 4 36.81 6.15 -19.21
CA GLN A 4 36.02 6.98 -18.29
C GLN A 4 34.58 7.18 -18.81
N ASN A 5 34.42 7.44 -20.11
CA ASN A 5 33.14 7.71 -20.75
C ASN A 5 32.14 6.52 -20.64
N SER A 6 32.63 5.27 -20.68
CA SER A 6 31.77 4.08 -20.54
C SER A 6 31.30 3.81 -19.10
N LYS A 7 32.05 4.28 -18.09
CA LYS A 7 31.68 4.13 -16.67
C LYS A 7 30.64 5.17 -16.26
N ASP A 8 30.76 6.40 -16.76
CA ASP A 8 29.79 7.47 -16.48
C ASP A 8 28.44 7.21 -17.14
N LYS A 9 28.41 6.71 -18.38
CA LYS A 9 27.14 6.30 -19.04
C LYS A 9 26.40 5.20 -18.27
N ARG A 10 27.14 4.23 -17.71
CA ARG A 10 26.57 3.14 -16.89
C ARG A 10 26.05 3.63 -15.55
N LYS A 11 26.75 4.57 -14.89
CA LYS A 11 26.26 5.24 -13.68
C LYS A 11 24.97 6.01 -13.96
N LEU A 12 24.95 6.82 -15.02
CA LEU A 12 23.76 7.59 -15.40
C LEU A 12 22.56 6.69 -15.71
N HIS A 13 22.74 5.63 -16.49
CA HIS A 13 21.67 4.65 -16.74
C HIS A 13 21.15 4.00 -15.45
N ARG A 14 22.06 3.66 -14.52
CA ARG A 14 21.68 3.06 -13.25
C ARG A 14 20.86 4.03 -12.39
N GLU A 15 21.25 5.30 -12.33
CA GLU A 15 20.50 6.30 -11.57
C GLU A 15 19.14 6.60 -12.22
N VAL A 16 19.05 6.69 -13.55
CA VAL A 16 17.77 6.83 -14.26
C VAL A 16 16.86 5.63 -13.98
N LEU A 17 17.37 4.41 -14.09
CA LEU A 17 16.59 3.20 -13.80
C LEU A 17 16.12 3.18 -12.35
N LYS A 18 16.98 3.54 -11.40
CA LYS A 18 16.63 3.64 -9.98
C LYS A 18 15.49 4.65 -9.77
N GLN A 19 15.59 5.83 -10.40
CA GLN A 19 14.55 6.86 -10.35
C GLN A 19 13.23 6.35 -10.93
N MET A 20 13.27 5.67 -12.09
CA MET A 20 12.08 5.07 -12.71
C MET A 20 11.42 4.03 -11.81
N ILE A 21 12.20 3.14 -11.19
CA ILE A 21 11.69 2.13 -10.25
C ILE A 21 11.03 2.82 -9.05
N THR A 22 11.67 3.84 -8.47
CA THR A 22 11.09 4.61 -7.37
C THR A 22 9.78 5.28 -7.75
N LEU A 23 9.73 5.96 -8.91
CA LEU A 23 8.50 6.60 -9.40
C LEU A 23 7.39 5.58 -9.64
N ALA A 24 7.70 4.48 -10.33
CA ALA A 24 6.74 3.42 -10.61
C ALA A 24 6.21 2.80 -9.32
N THR A 25 7.10 2.42 -8.40
CA THR A 25 6.72 1.80 -7.11
C THR A 25 5.88 2.76 -6.27
N SER A 26 6.21 4.05 -6.25
CA SER A 26 5.44 5.07 -5.52
C SER A 26 4.05 5.27 -6.15
N GLY A 27 3.97 5.35 -7.48
CA GLY A 27 2.71 5.44 -8.22
C GLY A 27 1.82 4.23 -8.00
N PHE A 28 2.37 3.02 -8.10
CA PHE A 28 1.62 1.79 -7.82
C PHE A 28 1.23 1.65 -6.35
N GLY A 29 2.06 2.10 -5.41
CA GLY A 29 1.72 2.16 -3.99
C GLY A 29 0.50 3.04 -3.73
N LEU A 30 0.43 4.20 -4.39
CA LEU A 30 -0.73 5.10 -4.33
C LEU A 30 -2.00 4.43 -4.90
N VAL A 31 -1.90 3.86 -6.10
CA VAL A 31 -3.03 3.16 -6.74
C VAL A 31 -3.52 1.99 -5.89
N ALA A 32 -2.60 1.20 -5.31
CA ALA A 32 -2.94 0.10 -4.42
C ALA A 32 -3.66 0.58 -3.16
N ALA A 33 -3.21 1.68 -2.55
CA ALA A 33 -3.87 2.27 -1.39
C ALA A 33 -5.30 2.72 -1.72
N LEU A 34 -5.49 3.38 -2.87
CA LEU A 34 -6.82 3.78 -3.36
C LEU A 34 -7.73 2.59 -3.64
N ALA A 35 -7.21 1.54 -4.28
CA ALA A 35 -7.96 0.32 -4.57
C ALA A 35 -8.43 -0.38 -3.28
N TRP A 36 -7.55 -0.53 -2.29
CA TRP A 36 -7.91 -1.12 -1.00
C TRP A 36 -8.94 -0.29 -0.23
N ASN A 37 -8.81 1.04 -0.24
CA ASN A 37 -9.83 1.91 0.35
C ASN A 37 -11.21 1.67 -0.29
N ASN A 38 -11.28 1.63 -1.63
CA ASN A 38 -12.53 1.40 -2.35
C ASN A 38 -13.14 0.02 -2.04
N VAL A 39 -12.32 -1.04 -2.03
CA VAL A 39 -12.78 -2.40 -1.68
C VAL A 39 -13.41 -2.43 -0.29
N ILE A 40 -12.78 -1.81 0.70
CA ILE A 40 -13.30 -1.79 2.07
C ILE A 40 -14.62 -1.00 2.13
N GLN A 41 -14.70 0.14 1.44
CA GLN A 41 -15.92 0.94 1.39
C GLN A 41 -17.07 0.19 0.72
N GLU A 42 -16.84 -0.46 -0.43
CA GLU A 42 -17.86 -1.27 -1.10
C GLU A 42 -18.28 -2.47 -0.26
N LEU A 43 -17.34 -3.15 0.41
CA LEU A 43 -17.65 -4.29 1.27
C LEU A 43 -18.56 -3.85 2.43
N VAL A 44 -18.23 -2.74 3.10
CA VAL A 44 -19.05 -2.17 4.17
C VAL A 44 -20.42 -1.71 3.64
N ASN A 45 -20.46 -1.04 2.48
CA ASN A 45 -21.70 -0.49 1.94
C ASN A 45 -22.63 -1.56 1.36
N ASN A 46 -22.10 -2.59 0.70
CA ASN A 46 -22.90 -3.58 -0.01
C ASN A 46 -23.28 -4.78 0.86
N TYR A 47 -22.40 -5.18 1.77
CA TYR A 47 -22.65 -6.30 2.67
C TYR A 47 -23.15 -5.79 4.01
N ILE A 48 -22.39 -4.94 4.70
CA ILE A 48 -22.68 -4.61 6.11
C ILE A 48 -23.91 -3.70 6.27
N LYS A 49 -24.04 -2.63 5.48
CA LYS A 49 -25.23 -1.75 5.55
C LYS A 49 -26.53 -2.47 5.23
N LYS A 50 -26.50 -3.49 4.36
CA LYS A 50 -27.69 -4.27 3.98
C LYS A 50 -28.21 -5.16 5.12
N TYR A 51 -27.30 -5.68 5.95
CA TYR A 51 -27.66 -6.50 7.11
C TYR A 51 -27.95 -5.67 8.37
N VAL A 52 -27.42 -4.45 8.47
CA VAL A 52 -27.62 -3.55 9.62
C VAL A 52 -28.66 -2.48 9.29
N SER A 53 -29.95 -2.86 9.36
CA SER A 53 -31.10 -1.99 9.03
C SER A 53 -31.41 -0.90 10.08
N VAL A 54 -30.57 -0.66 11.09
CA VAL A 54 -30.92 0.22 12.22
C VAL A 54 -30.19 1.57 12.12
N GLY A 55 -30.76 2.47 11.33
CA GLY A 55 -30.91 3.88 11.72
C GLY A 55 -29.73 4.85 11.73
N SER A 56 -28.46 4.50 11.47
CA SER A 56 -27.46 5.58 11.33
C SER A 56 -26.25 5.23 10.47
N GLY A 57 -25.93 6.10 9.50
CA GLY A 57 -24.67 6.03 8.73
C GLY A 57 -23.42 6.02 9.62
N ILE A 58 -23.53 6.47 10.87
CA ILE A 58 -22.49 6.40 11.90
C ILE A 58 -22.07 4.96 12.21
N ILE A 59 -23.01 4.01 12.29
CA ILE A 59 -22.67 2.61 12.56
C ILE A 59 -21.83 2.03 11.42
N SER A 60 -22.13 2.39 10.17
CA SER A 60 -21.30 1.97 9.02
C SER A 60 -19.89 2.57 9.05
N LEU A 61 -19.74 3.81 9.53
CA LEU A 61 -18.43 4.46 9.70
C LEU A 61 -17.62 3.83 10.83
N ILE A 62 -18.27 3.44 11.94
CA ILE A 62 -17.63 2.75 13.07
C ILE A 62 -17.12 1.37 12.62
N ILE A 63 -17.91 0.63 11.85
CA ILE A 63 -17.50 -0.69 11.35
C ILE A 63 -16.35 -0.56 10.35
N TYR A 64 -16.43 0.41 9.44
CA TYR A 64 -15.33 0.76 8.55
C TYR A 64 -14.03 1.04 9.33
N ALA A 65 -14.11 1.85 10.39
CA ALA A 65 -12.95 2.19 11.23
C ALA A 65 -12.36 0.96 11.94
N ILE A 66 -13.20 0.07 12.46
CA ILE A 66 -12.75 -1.18 13.11
C ILE A 66 -12.04 -2.08 12.10
N ILE A 67 -12.61 -2.28 10.90
CA ILE A 67 -12.01 -3.11 9.84
C ILE A 67 -10.64 -2.55 9.44
N ILE A 68 -10.55 -1.24 9.19
CA ILE A 68 -9.29 -0.58 8.85
C ILE A 68 -8.24 -0.75 9.95
N THR A 69 -8.65 -0.62 11.22
CA THR A 69 -7.74 -0.79 12.37
C THR A 69 -7.21 -2.22 12.46
N ILE A 70 -8.07 -3.23 12.30
CA ILE A 70 -7.67 -4.64 12.30
C ILE A 70 -6.70 -4.94 11.16
N LEU A 71 -6.98 -4.43 9.96
CA LEU A 71 -6.10 -4.60 8.79
C LEU A 71 -4.75 -3.92 9.02
N ALA A 72 -4.74 -2.68 9.51
CA ALA A 72 -3.51 -1.95 9.79
C ALA A 72 -2.62 -2.67 10.81
N VAL A 73 -3.21 -3.14 11.92
CA VAL A 73 -2.48 -3.93 12.94
C VAL A 73 -1.97 -5.25 12.34
N SER A 74 -2.80 -5.97 11.58
CA SER A 74 -2.42 -7.25 10.97
C SER A 74 -1.27 -7.11 9.97
N ILE A 75 -1.31 -6.09 9.11
CA ILE A 75 -0.26 -5.80 8.13
C ILE A 75 1.02 -5.39 8.85
N THR A 76 0.92 -4.47 9.83
CA THR A 76 2.08 -4.00 10.60
C THR A 76 2.74 -5.14 11.37
N TYR A 77 1.96 -6.03 11.99
CA TYR A 77 2.47 -7.20 12.68
C TYR A 77 3.21 -8.17 11.73
N GLN A 78 2.65 -8.43 10.54
CA GLN A 78 3.31 -9.27 9.54
C GLN A 78 4.62 -8.65 9.03
N LEU A 79 4.63 -7.34 8.80
CA LEU A 79 5.84 -6.60 8.39
C LEU A 79 6.94 -6.69 9.46
N THR A 80 6.60 -6.54 10.74
CA THR A 80 7.54 -6.72 11.85
C THR A 80 8.14 -8.12 11.84
N LYS A 81 7.29 -9.16 11.70
CA LYS A 81 7.76 -10.56 11.66
C LYS A 81 8.65 -10.88 10.44
N LEU A 82 8.37 -10.25 9.30
CA LEU A 82 9.20 -10.38 8.10
C LEU A 82 10.56 -9.71 8.30
N LYS A 83 10.59 -8.53 8.94
CA LYS A 83 11.83 -7.85 9.30
C LYS A 83 12.70 -8.71 10.24
N ASP A 84 12.11 -9.27 11.29
CA ASP A 84 12.81 -10.13 12.24
C ASP A 84 13.39 -11.41 11.60
N LYS A 85 12.84 -11.85 10.47
CA LYS A 85 13.33 -12.99 9.67
C LYS A 85 14.45 -12.63 8.68
N ILE A 86 14.58 -11.36 8.32
CA ILE A 86 15.64 -10.88 7.43
C ILE A 86 16.87 -10.49 8.26
N ASP A 87 16.65 -10.00 9.49
CA ASP A 87 17.72 -9.56 10.40
C ASP A 87 18.31 -10.69 11.28
N ASN A 88 17.65 -11.86 11.39
CA ASN A 88 18.18 -13.10 12.04
C ASN A 88 18.57 -14.17 11.02
#